data_AF-A0A552V4Q1-F1
#
_entry.id   AF-A0A552V4Q1-F1
#
_cell.length_a   1.000
_cell.length_b   1.000
_cell.length_c   1.000
_cell.angle_alpha   90.00
_cell.angle_beta   90.00
_cell.angle_gamma   90.00
#
_symmetry.space_group_name_H-M   'P 1'
#
loop_
_entity.id
_entity.type
_entity.pdbx_description
1 polymer ?
#
loop_
_entity_poly.entity_id
_entity_poly.type
_entity_poly.pdbx_seq_one_letter_code
_entity_poly.pdbx_strand_id
1 'polypeptide(L)'
;MKKRRYPIIFLSLILFIILTSCTGSQNDKIETDTKDSQLYASLSSYLNYYYSMDLFSYEDIVNGIIEDKDSDYILGRVDAVIKYSPVYLSLAWTAQKNMDGPVMSEDLFNAISNLDRARINNLTLIKHKILDGELNSLDLEKYKKLSKALRGLNIDVTHLDNEKEYIENLNNCIDIISKLENKKTKQYE
;
A
#
# COMPACT_ATOMS: atom_id res chain seq x y z
N MET A 1 -52.89 19.04 57.09
CA MET A 1 -52.50 19.36 55.69
C MET A 1 -51.53 18.31 55.18
N LYS A 2 -52.01 17.32 54.43
CA LYS A 2 -51.14 16.26 53.87
C LYS A 2 -51.01 16.45 52.36
N LYS A 3 -49.76 16.29 51.91
CA LYS A 3 -49.31 15.89 50.56
C LYS A 3 -49.37 16.95 49.46
N ARG A 4 -48.19 17.52 49.14
CA ARG A 4 -47.65 17.65 47.77
C ARG A 4 -46.10 17.63 47.80
N ARG A 5 -45.49 16.53 48.26
CA ARG A 5 -44.03 16.30 48.12
C ARG A 5 -43.66 15.37 46.95
N TYR A 6 -44.67 14.88 46.22
CA TYR A 6 -44.50 13.98 45.07
C TYR A 6 -43.92 14.62 43.79
N PRO A 7 -44.14 15.91 43.45
CA PRO A 7 -43.65 16.42 42.17
C PRO A 7 -42.13 16.62 42.15
N ILE A 8 -41.50 16.94 43.30
CA ILE A 8 -40.04 17.16 43.38
C ILE A 8 -39.28 15.84 43.26
N ILE A 9 -39.76 14.79 43.94
CA ILE A 9 -39.13 13.46 43.90
C ILE A 9 -39.24 12.85 42.50
N PHE A 10 -40.39 13.05 41.82
CA PHE A 10 -40.60 12.57 40.45
C PHE A 10 -39.70 13.30 39.44
N LEU A 11 -39.53 14.62 39.59
CA LEU A 11 -38.65 15.41 38.73
C LEU A 11 -37.17 15.02 38.92
N SER A 12 -36.73 14.77 40.16
CA SER A 12 -35.36 14.31 40.43
C SER A 12 -35.08 12.92 39.89
N LEU A 13 -36.08 12.02 39.88
CA LEU A 13 -35.92 10.67 39.35
C LEU A 13 -35.78 10.68 37.82
N ILE A 14 -36.57 11.53 37.13
CA ILE A 14 -36.47 11.71 35.67
C ILE A 14 -35.12 12.34 35.29
N LEU A 15 -34.66 13.33 36.05
CA LEU A 15 -33.37 13.98 35.81
C LEU A 15 -32.19 13.00 35.96
N PHE A 16 -32.27 12.09 36.95
CA PHE A 16 -31.26 11.06 37.17
C PHE A 16 -31.23 10.05 36.01
N ILE A 17 -32.38 9.63 35.50
CA ILE A 17 -32.47 8.74 34.33
C ILE A 17 -31.86 9.40 33.10
N ILE A 18 -32.21 10.67 32.81
CA ILE A 18 -31.66 11.42 31.67
C ILE A 18 -30.12 11.57 31.79
N LEU A 19 -29.60 11.87 32.99
CA LEU A 19 -28.16 12.00 33.21
C LEU A 19 -27.41 10.68 33.04
N THR A 20 -27.96 9.56 33.52
CA THR A 20 -27.33 8.24 33.36
C THR A 20 -27.43 7.68 31.93
N SER A 21 -28.46 8.06 31.17
CA SER A 21 -28.63 7.62 29.77
C SER A 21 -27.73 8.35 28.77
N CYS A 22 -27.17 9.52 29.13
CA CYS A 22 -26.24 10.24 28.26
C CYS A 22 -24.76 9.83 28.44
N THR A 23 -24.39 9.25 29.59
CA THR A 23 -22.97 8.96 29.90
C THR A 23 -22.44 7.64 29.31
N GLY A 24 -23.30 6.68 28.96
CA GLY A 24 -22.85 5.37 28.44
C GLY A 24 -22.43 5.40 26.97
N SER A 25 -23.08 6.20 26.14
CA SER A 25 -22.87 6.18 24.68
C SER A 25 -21.69 7.04 24.22
N GLN A 26 -21.30 8.08 24.96
CA GLN A 26 -20.23 8.99 24.55
C GLN A 26 -18.84 8.42 24.79
N ASN A 27 -18.63 7.73 25.92
CA ASN A 27 -17.32 7.17 26.26
C ASN A 27 -16.92 6.04 25.30
N ASP A 28 -17.84 5.13 24.97
CA ASP A 28 -17.58 4.02 24.03
C ASP A 28 -17.28 4.53 22.62
N LYS A 29 -17.95 5.61 22.19
CA LYS A 29 -17.70 6.25 20.90
C LYS A 29 -16.33 6.95 20.85
N ILE A 30 -15.98 7.72 21.89
CA ILE A 30 -14.67 8.38 21.98
C ILE A 30 -13.52 7.36 22.02
N GLU A 31 -13.68 6.24 22.73
CA GLU A 31 -12.67 5.18 22.81
C GLU A 31 -12.50 4.46 21.45
N THR A 32 -13.59 4.21 20.74
CA THR A 32 -13.57 3.60 19.40
C THR A 32 -12.91 4.52 18.37
N ASP A 33 -13.31 5.80 18.31
CA ASP A 33 -12.72 6.80 17.41
C ASP A 33 -11.20 6.96 17.64
N THR A 34 -10.75 6.87 18.90
CA THR A 34 -9.32 6.97 19.26
C THR A 34 -8.53 5.73 18.81
N LYS A 35 -9.08 4.53 18.99
CA LYS A 35 -8.44 3.27 18.56
C LYS A 35 -8.35 3.18 17.04
N ASP A 36 -9.40 3.57 16.33
CA ASP A 36 -9.43 3.57 14.87
C ASP A 36 -8.44 4.60 14.30
N SER A 37 -8.31 5.77 14.92
CA SER A 37 -7.31 6.77 14.53
C SER A 37 -5.87 6.26 14.72
N GLN A 38 -5.57 5.59 15.84
CA GLN A 38 -4.24 5.01 16.08
C GLN A 38 -3.92 3.86 15.12
N LEU A 39 -4.90 3.00 14.86
CA LEU A 39 -4.75 1.90 13.90
C LEU A 39 -4.55 2.45 12.49
N TYR A 40 -5.33 3.44 12.07
CA TYR A 40 -5.17 4.13 10.79
C TYR A 40 -3.77 4.68 10.64
N ALA A 41 -3.28 5.47 11.61
CA ALA A 41 -1.94 6.05 11.56
C ALA A 41 -0.84 4.98 11.46
N SER A 42 -0.99 3.88 12.20
CA SER A 42 -0.03 2.78 12.19
C SER A 42 -0.01 2.05 10.85
N LEU A 43 -1.18 1.70 10.32
CA LEU A 43 -1.31 1.01 9.03
C LEU A 43 -0.87 1.91 7.87
N SER A 44 -1.25 3.19 7.88
CA SER A 44 -0.87 4.16 6.86
C SER A 44 0.65 4.37 6.82
N SER A 45 1.26 4.62 7.97
CA SER A 45 2.72 4.79 8.06
C SER A 45 3.46 3.54 7.60
N TYR A 46 3.02 2.36 8.05
CA TYR A 46 3.61 1.08 7.66
C TYR A 46 3.49 0.84 6.16
N LEU A 47 2.30 1.00 5.59
CA LEU A 47 2.05 0.86 4.16
C LEU A 47 2.94 1.80 3.34
N ASN A 48 2.93 3.10 3.64
CA ASN A 48 3.67 4.10 2.89
C ASN A 48 5.18 3.85 2.94
N TYR A 49 5.72 3.50 4.12
CA TYR A 49 7.13 3.22 4.28
C TYR A 49 7.57 2.05 3.39
N TYR A 50 6.92 0.89 3.51
CA TYR A 50 7.34 -0.29 2.76
C TYR A 50 7.02 -0.17 1.27
N TYR A 51 5.91 0.45 0.90
CA TYR A 51 5.60 0.74 -0.50
C TYR A 51 6.68 1.62 -1.15
N SER A 52 7.12 2.68 -0.47
CA SER A 52 8.19 3.56 -0.94
C SER A 52 9.53 2.81 -1.07
N MET A 53 9.88 1.98 -0.08
CA MET A 53 11.09 1.17 -0.11
C MET A 53 11.09 0.14 -1.26
N ASP A 54 9.93 -0.44 -1.55
CA ASP A 54 9.75 -1.42 -2.62
C ASP A 54 9.89 -0.78 -4.00
N LEU A 55 9.33 0.42 -4.20
CA LEU A 55 9.53 1.21 -5.42
C LEU A 55 10.99 1.62 -5.58
N PHE A 56 11.60 2.16 -4.52
CA PHE A 56 12.99 2.61 -4.54
C PHE A 56 13.96 1.47 -4.86
N SER A 57 13.80 0.32 -4.20
CA SER A 57 14.67 -0.84 -4.43
C SER A 57 14.56 -1.36 -5.87
N TYR A 58 13.36 -1.33 -6.44
CA TYR A 58 13.16 -1.70 -7.83
C TYR A 58 13.77 -0.66 -8.80
N GLU A 59 13.57 0.62 -8.53
CA GLU A 59 14.16 1.70 -9.33
C GLU A 59 15.69 1.65 -9.30
N ASP A 60 16.31 1.34 -8.15
CA ASP A 60 17.75 1.18 -8.01
C ASP A 60 18.31 0.05 -8.90
N ILE A 61 17.60 -1.09 -8.98
CA ILE A 61 17.95 -2.18 -9.89
C ILE A 61 17.86 -1.71 -11.34
N VAL A 62 16.77 -1.05 -11.71
CA VAL A 62 16.54 -0.51 -13.06
C VAL A 62 17.61 0.52 -13.43
N ASN A 63 17.96 1.42 -12.52
CA ASN A 63 19.02 2.42 -12.73
C ASN A 63 20.39 1.74 -12.82
N GLY A 64 20.63 0.66 -12.06
CA GLY A 64 21.83 -0.15 -12.19
C GLY A 64 22.02 -0.70 -13.61
N ILE A 65 20.93 -1.14 -14.26
CA ILE A 65 20.95 -1.57 -15.67
C ILE A 65 21.24 -0.39 -16.61
N ILE A 66 20.59 0.75 -16.40
CA ILE A 66 20.76 1.95 -17.24
C ILE A 66 22.20 2.50 -17.15
N GLU A 67 22.80 2.44 -15.97
CA GLU A 67 24.15 2.90 -15.68
C GLU A 67 25.24 1.86 -15.99
N ASP A 68 24.87 0.71 -16.56
CA ASP A 68 25.78 -0.38 -16.91
C ASP A 68 26.63 -0.85 -15.71
N LYS A 69 25.98 -1.02 -14.56
CA LYS A 69 26.62 -1.60 -13.37
C LYS A 69 26.97 -3.07 -13.63
N ASP A 70 27.94 -3.55 -12.85
CA ASP A 70 28.36 -4.94 -12.85
C ASP A 70 27.18 -5.91 -12.68
N SER A 71 27.17 -6.99 -13.46
CA SER A 71 26.05 -7.94 -13.50
C SER A 71 25.88 -8.69 -12.18
N ASP A 72 26.96 -8.97 -11.45
CA ASP A 72 26.89 -9.65 -10.15
C ASP A 72 26.31 -8.71 -9.09
N TYR A 73 26.63 -7.41 -9.17
CA TYR A 73 25.97 -6.40 -8.35
C TYR A 73 24.45 -6.39 -8.57
N ILE A 74 24.00 -6.31 -9.83
CA ILE A 74 22.57 -6.28 -10.16
C ILE A 74 21.90 -7.59 -9.72
N LEU A 75 22.53 -8.74 -9.97
CA LEU A 75 22.01 -10.05 -9.57
C LEU A 75 21.82 -10.14 -8.05
N GLY A 76 22.80 -9.69 -7.26
CA GLY A 76 22.70 -9.68 -5.81
C GLY A 76 21.54 -8.83 -5.30
N ARG A 77 21.27 -7.68 -5.94
CA ARG A 77 20.12 -6.82 -5.61
C ARG A 77 18.80 -7.50 -5.98
N VAL A 78 18.71 -8.09 -7.17
CA VAL A 78 17.53 -8.83 -7.64
C VAL A 78 17.19 -10.00 -6.70
N ASP A 79 18.19 -10.81 -6.33
CA ASP A 79 17.99 -11.94 -5.41
C ASP A 79 17.52 -11.52 -4.02
N ALA A 80 17.97 -10.35 -3.54
CA ALA A 80 17.52 -9.81 -2.27
C ALA A 80 16.04 -9.39 -2.32
N VAL A 81 15.61 -8.75 -3.41
CA VAL A 81 14.23 -8.25 -3.57
C VAL A 81 13.23 -9.37 -3.85
N ILE A 82 13.54 -10.33 -4.74
CA ILE A 82 12.59 -11.42 -5.09
C ILE A 82 12.24 -12.29 -3.87
N LYS A 83 13.20 -12.50 -2.95
CA LYS A 83 12.96 -13.31 -1.74
C LYS A 83 12.04 -12.65 -0.74
N TYR A 84 11.84 -11.34 -0.84
CA TYR A 84 10.97 -10.59 0.06
C TYR A 84 9.52 -10.65 -0.43
N SER A 85 8.60 -11.01 0.46
CA SER A 85 7.16 -10.94 0.20
C SER A 85 6.61 -9.65 0.80
N PRO A 86 5.79 -8.85 0.08
CA PRO A 86 5.25 -7.58 0.58
C PRO A 86 4.09 -7.80 1.55
N VAL A 87 4.38 -8.40 2.71
CA VAL A 87 3.41 -8.70 3.78
C VAL A 87 2.71 -7.42 4.26
N TYR A 88 3.32 -6.25 4.07
CA TYR A 88 2.71 -4.97 4.44
C TYR A 88 1.40 -4.69 3.73
N LEU A 89 1.26 -5.09 2.46
CA LEU A 89 0.06 -4.81 1.68
C LEU A 89 -1.10 -5.67 2.17
N SER A 90 -0.85 -6.97 2.39
CA SER A 90 -1.86 -7.89 2.90
C SER A 90 -2.25 -7.58 4.35
N LEU A 91 -1.29 -7.17 5.18
CA LEU A 91 -1.53 -6.73 6.54
C LEU A 91 -2.45 -5.50 6.57
N ALA A 92 -2.12 -4.44 5.80
CA ALA A 92 -2.93 -3.24 5.73
C ALA A 92 -4.36 -3.53 5.25
N TRP A 93 -4.50 -4.33 4.18
CA TRP A 93 -5.79 -4.71 3.62
C TRP A 93 -6.66 -5.54 4.58
N THR A 94 -6.07 -6.49 5.29
CA THR A 94 -6.83 -7.37 6.19
C THR A 94 -7.16 -6.70 7.52
N ALA A 95 -6.25 -5.89 8.05
CA ALA A 95 -6.43 -5.18 9.32
C ALA A 95 -7.49 -4.06 9.24
N GLN A 96 -7.70 -3.47 8.05
CA GLN A 96 -8.65 -2.36 7.88
C GLN A 96 -10.14 -2.78 7.80
N LYS A 97 -10.46 -4.07 7.79
CA LYS A 97 -11.77 -4.63 7.41
C LYS A 97 -12.98 -4.10 8.21
N ASN A 98 -12.76 -3.54 9.40
CA ASN A 98 -13.83 -3.02 10.27
C ASN A 98 -13.62 -1.55 10.65
N MET A 99 -12.71 -0.85 9.98
CA MET A 99 -12.48 0.58 10.23
C MET A 99 -13.53 1.41 9.49
N ASP A 100 -14.02 2.47 10.15
CA ASP A 100 -14.96 3.41 9.53
C ASP A 100 -14.33 4.18 8.34
N GLY A 101 -13.00 4.37 8.37
CA GLY A 101 -12.21 4.94 7.29
C GLY A 101 -11.09 3.99 6.87
N PRO A 102 -11.22 3.26 5.75
CA PRO A 102 -10.16 2.36 5.29
C PRO A 102 -8.90 3.14 4.89
N VAL A 103 -7.75 2.51 5.04
CA VAL A 103 -6.43 3.05 4.67
C VAL A 103 -6.24 3.07 3.15
N MET A 104 -6.88 2.13 2.45
CA MET A 104 -6.89 2.04 0.99
C MET A 104 -8.21 1.48 0.48
N SER A 105 -8.61 1.89 -0.72
CA SER A 105 -9.72 1.25 -1.44
C SER A 105 -9.32 -0.13 -1.99
N GLU A 106 -10.33 -0.92 -2.38
CA GLU A 106 -10.12 -2.20 -3.06
C GLU A 106 -9.42 -2.03 -4.41
N ASP A 107 -9.78 -1.00 -5.17
CA ASP A 107 -9.18 -0.72 -6.47
C ASP A 107 -7.70 -0.36 -6.34
N LEU A 108 -7.34 0.45 -5.33
CA LEU A 108 -5.96 0.78 -5.03
C LEU A 108 -5.16 -0.44 -4.57
N PHE A 109 -5.74 -1.26 -3.68
CA PHE A 109 -5.13 -2.53 -3.26
C PHE A 109 -4.82 -3.43 -4.46
N ASN A 110 -5.80 -3.61 -5.35
CA ASN A 110 -5.66 -4.44 -6.54
C ASN A 110 -4.60 -3.88 -7.49
N ALA A 111 -4.55 -2.56 -7.70
CA ALA A 111 -3.56 -1.92 -8.55
C ALA A 111 -2.12 -2.09 -8.00
N ILE A 112 -1.91 -1.88 -6.69
CA ILE A 112 -0.60 -2.09 -6.05
C ILE A 112 -0.20 -3.57 -6.09
N SER A 113 -1.15 -4.50 -5.84
CA SER A 113 -0.92 -5.94 -5.94
C SER A 113 -0.55 -6.39 -7.36
N ASN A 114 -1.16 -5.78 -8.39
CA ASN A 114 -0.82 -6.06 -9.78
C ASN A 114 0.57 -5.50 -10.14
N LEU A 115 0.92 -4.32 -9.64
CA LEU A 115 2.26 -3.76 -9.83
C LEU A 115 3.33 -4.65 -9.18
N ASP A 116 3.09 -5.13 -7.96
CA ASP A 116 3.99 -6.05 -7.28
C ASP A 116 4.24 -7.33 -8.09
N ARG A 117 3.17 -7.96 -8.61
CA ARG A 117 3.28 -9.12 -9.50
C ARG A 117 4.09 -8.80 -10.76
N ALA A 118 3.81 -7.68 -11.41
CA ALA A 118 4.56 -7.25 -12.59
C ALA A 118 6.05 -7.02 -12.28
N ARG A 119 6.35 -6.38 -11.14
CA ARG A 119 7.71 -6.19 -10.62
C ARG A 119 8.43 -7.53 -10.46
N ILE A 120 7.84 -8.49 -9.75
CA ILE A 120 8.47 -9.80 -9.52
C ILE A 120 8.73 -10.55 -10.83
N ASN A 121 7.80 -10.51 -11.77
CA ASN A 121 7.99 -11.11 -13.09
C ASN A 121 9.17 -10.46 -13.84
N ASN A 122 9.24 -9.13 -13.84
CA ASN A 122 10.36 -8.43 -14.49
C ASN A 122 11.70 -8.69 -13.82
N LEU A 123 11.75 -8.68 -12.48
CA LEU A 123 12.98 -9.01 -11.74
C LEU A 123 13.43 -10.45 -12.04
N THR A 124 12.49 -11.38 -12.17
CA THR A 124 12.79 -12.76 -12.58
C THR A 124 13.34 -12.81 -14.01
N LEU A 125 12.76 -12.06 -14.94
CA LEU A 125 13.31 -11.91 -16.30
C LEU A 125 14.72 -11.35 -16.29
N ILE A 126 14.99 -10.28 -15.53
CA ILE A 126 16.32 -9.68 -15.38
C ILE A 126 17.31 -10.72 -14.86
N LYS A 127 16.95 -11.47 -13.82
CA LYS A 127 17.77 -12.55 -13.28
C LYS A 127 18.16 -13.55 -14.36
N HIS A 128 17.20 -14.06 -15.12
CA HIS A 128 17.49 -14.99 -16.22
C HIS A 128 18.41 -14.37 -17.27
N LYS A 129 18.15 -13.12 -17.66
CA LYS A 129 19.01 -12.39 -18.61
C LYS A 129 20.44 -12.22 -18.12
N ILE A 130 20.66 -12.04 -16.82
CA ILE A 130 22.01 -12.01 -16.24
C ILE A 130 22.65 -13.38 -16.33
N LEU A 131 21.95 -14.44 -15.90
CA LEU A 131 22.47 -15.81 -15.90
C LEU A 131 22.79 -16.33 -17.30
N ASP A 132 22.04 -15.90 -18.31
CA ASP A 132 22.26 -16.24 -19.72
C ASP A 132 23.34 -15.36 -20.40
N GLY A 133 23.91 -14.36 -19.69
CA GLY A 133 24.88 -13.43 -20.25
C GLY A 133 24.27 -12.42 -21.25
N GLU A 134 22.95 -12.23 -21.20
CA GLU A 134 22.17 -11.43 -22.13
C GLU A 134 21.66 -10.10 -21.52
N LEU A 135 22.20 -9.64 -20.38
CA LEU A 135 21.76 -8.39 -19.75
C LEU A 135 21.85 -7.20 -20.70
N ASN A 136 22.93 -7.14 -21.50
CA ASN A 136 23.17 -6.06 -22.48
C ASN A 136 22.20 -6.09 -23.67
N SER A 137 21.33 -7.11 -23.78
CA SER A 137 20.27 -7.18 -24.80
C SER A 137 19.01 -6.42 -24.41
N LEU A 138 18.94 -5.90 -23.18
CA LEU A 138 17.79 -5.15 -22.69
C LEU A 138 17.67 -3.78 -23.39
N ASP A 139 16.43 -3.39 -23.69
CA ASP A 139 16.12 -2.11 -24.29
C ASP A 139 16.20 -0.98 -23.25
N LEU A 140 17.36 -0.33 -23.19
CA LEU A 140 17.66 0.73 -22.22
C LEU A 140 16.66 1.89 -22.25
N GLU A 141 16.08 2.22 -23.41
CA GLU A 141 15.09 3.29 -23.49
C GLU A 141 13.78 2.93 -22.79
N LYS A 142 13.39 1.65 -22.81
CA LYS A 142 12.24 1.20 -22.02
C LYS A 142 12.55 1.19 -20.52
N TYR A 143 13.77 0.81 -20.12
CA TYR A 143 14.17 0.86 -18.71
C TYR A 143 14.25 2.30 -18.18
N LYS A 144 14.71 3.28 -18.98
CA LYS A 144 14.64 4.71 -18.62
C LYS A 144 13.20 5.19 -18.41
N LYS A 145 12.26 4.75 -19.25
CA LYS A 145 10.83 5.05 -19.07
C LYS A 145 10.29 4.44 -17.79
N LEU A 146 10.66 3.20 -17.49
CA LEU A 146 10.28 2.53 -16.25
C LEU A 146 10.81 3.27 -15.02
N SER A 147 12.11 3.62 -14.99
CA SER A 147 12.70 4.42 -13.90
C SER A 147 11.91 5.71 -13.64
N LYS A 148 11.58 6.45 -14.69
CA LYS A 148 10.78 7.67 -14.57
C LYS A 148 9.36 7.40 -14.04
N ALA A 149 8.71 6.33 -14.50
CA ALA A 149 7.39 5.95 -14.03
C ALA A 149 7.41 5.58 -12.53
N LEU A 150 8.39 4.78 -12.09
CA LEU A 150 8.55 4.39 -10.69
C LEU A 150 8.73 5.60 -9.76
N ARG A 151 9.54 6.59 -10.15
CA ARG A 151 9.67 7.85 -9.38
C ARG A 151 8.35 8.58 -9.21
N GLY A 152 7.53 8.61 -10.26
CA GLY A 152 6.22 9.26 -10.23
C GLY A 152 5.21 8.57 -9.31
N LEU A 153 5.43 7.30 -8.98
CA LEU A 153 4.57 6.53 -8.07
C LEU A 153 4.94 6.72 -6.60
N ASN A 154 6.13 7.23 -6.28
CA ASN A 154 6.63 7.30 -4.90
C ASN A 154 6.03 8.49 -4.13
N ILE A 155 4.76 8.36 -3.74
CA ILE A 155 3.99 9.35 -2.98
C ILE A 155 3.26 8.67 -1.80
N ASP A 156 2.66 9.47 -0.90
CA ASP A 156 1.77 8.95 0.14
C ASP A 156 0.48 8.42 -0.49
N VAL A 157 0.30 7.10 -0.48
CA VAL A 157 -0.84 6.42 -1.12
C VAL A 157 -2.08 6.39 -0.24
N THR A 158 -1.99 6.86 1.01
CA THR A 158 -3.12 6.91 1.95
C THR A 158 -3.79 8.26 2.01
N HIS A 159 -3.14 9.30 1.46
CA HIS A 159 -3.66 10.66 1.38
C HIS A 159 -3.63 11.15 -0.07
N LEU A 160 -4.32 10.44 -0.96
CA LEU A 160 -4.40 10.79 -2.38
C LEU A 160 -5.50 11.83 -2.64
N ASP A 161 -5.14 12.95 -3.24
CA ASP A 161 -6.12 13.94 -3.73
C ASP A 161 -7.01 13.35 -4.85
N ASN A 162 -6.45 12.46 -5.69
CA ASN A 162 -7.14 11.81 -6.79
C ASN A 162 -6.67 10.35 -6.96
N GLU A 163 -7.34 9.43 -6.28
CA GLU A 163 -7.00 8.00 -6.31
C GLU A 163 -7.10 7.40 -7.73
N LYS A 164 -8.07 7.83 -8.54
CA LYS A 164 -8.28 7.28 -9.90
C LYS A 164 -7.09 7.58 -10.82
N GLU A 165 -6.59 8.80 -10.78
CA GLU A 165 -5.40 9.20 -11.56
C GLU A 165 -4.16 8.43 -11.10
N TYR A 166 -4.03 8.21 -9.80
CA TYR A 166 -2.93 7.42 -9.27
C TYR A 166 -3.00 5.95 -9.73
N ILE A 167 -4.18 5.34 -9.72
CA ILE A 167 -4.41 3.99 -10.25
C ILE A 167 -4.09 3.93 -11.75
N GLU A 168 -4.44 4.96 -12.52
CA GLU A 168 -4.05 5.06 -13.93
C GLU A 168 -2.52 5.08 -14.08
N ASN A 169 -1.81 5.83 -13.24
CA ASN A 169 -0.35 5.85 -13.22
C ASN A 169 0.26 4.48 -12.85
N LEU A 170 -0.33 3.74 -11.89
CA LEU A 170 0.05 2.37 -11.56
C LEU A 170 -0.10 1.45 -12.78
N ASN A 171 -1.25 1.53 -13.46
CA ASN A 171 -1.55 0.73 -14.64
C ASN A 171 -0.63 1.07 -15.83
N ASN A 172 -0.31 2.33 -16.03
CA ASN A 172 0.67 2.77 -17.03
C ASN A 172 2.07 2.21 -16.74
N CYS A 173 2.47 2.17 -15.47
CA CYS A 173 3.73 1.54 -15.06
C CYS A 173 3.73 0.03 -15.33
N ILE A 174 2.63 -0.66 -15.01
CA ILE A 174 2.44 -2.09 -15.31
C ILE A 174 2.54 -2.36 -16.82
N ASP A 175 1.91 -1.54 -17.65
CA ASP A 175 1.99 -1.65 -19.11
C ASP A 175 3.44 -1.48 -19.62
N ILE A 176 4.19 -0.51 -19.09
CA ILE A 176 5.63 -0.38 -19.38
C ILE A 176 6.37 -1.67 -19.04
N ILE A 177 6.15 -2.24 -17.85
CA ILE A 177 6.79 -3.47 -17.40
C ILE A 177 6.45 -4.64 -18.34
N SER A 178 5.18 -4.82 -18.69
CA SER A 178 4.74 -5.90 -19.60
C SER A 178 5.42 -5.82 -20.97
N LYS A 179 5.76 -4.62 -21.44
CA LYS A 179 6.43 -4.39 -22.73
C LYS A 179 7.94 -4.63 -22.67
N LEU A 180 8.51 -4.87 -21.49
CA LEU A 180 9.90 -5.31 -21.31
C LEU A 180 10.06 -6.81 -21.60
N GLU A 181 9.00 -7.59 -21.44
CA GLU A 181 8.96 -8.99 -21.83
C GLU A 181 8.92 -9.10 -23.36
N ASN A 182 10.06 -9.34 -24.00
CA ASN A 182 10.06 -9.75 -25.40
C ASN A 182 9.37 -11.13 -25.50
N LYS A 183 8.42 -11.28 -26.45
CA LYS A 183 7.64 -12.49 -26.80
C LYS A 183 8.42 -13.81 -27.01
N LYS A 184 9.73 -13.84 -26.77
CA LYS A 184 10.62 -15.01 -26.88
C LYS A 184 11.06 -15.59 -25.54
N THR A 185 10.55 -15.12 -24.40
CA THR A 185 10.77 -15.83 -23.14
C THR A 185 9.93 -17.10 -23.17
N LYS A 186 10.56 -18.23 -23.51
CA LYS A 186 9.98 -19.55 -23.22
C LYS A 186 9.58 -19.53 -21.75
N GLN A 187 8.35 -19.95 -21.45
CA GLN A 187 7.94 -20.23 -20.08
C GLN A 187 8.96 -21.19 -19.49
N TYR A 188 9.75 -20.71 -18.54
CA TYR A 188 10.54 -21.56 -17.67
C TYR A 188 9.62 -21.85 -16.47
N GLU A 189 9.08 -23.06 -16.46
CA GLU A 189 8.36 -23.67 -15.33
C GLU A 189 9.30 -23.94 -14.16
#